data_AF-A0A645GDS2-F1
#
_entry.id   AF-A0A645GDS2-F1
#
_cell.length_a   1.000
_cell.length_b   1.000
_cell.length_c   1.000
_cell.angle_alpha   90.00
_cell.angle_beta   90.00
_cell.angle_gamma   90.00
#
_symmetry.space_group_name_H-M   'P 1'
#
loop_
_entity.id
_entity.type
_entity.pdbx_description
1 polymer ?
#
loop_
_entity_poly.entity_id
_entity_poly.type
_entity_poly.pdbx_seq_one_letter_code
_entity_poly.pdbx_strand_id
1 'polypeptide(L)'
;MKQLTVLIGLFISMTFYCHAQSQTERIAKEICDKLNDVNLDQSSEFSNNKSIEIIQSTYLRNQESIKKLISEYSKTYTNKSNIEIAKLVGRDITFYLMKNCNVYQRITMFKNKPVPNISTTTEKVGEDFTELLIVKTKTNNISQSLVDECMIKAMDKNEKELVRNFGSKFSLAFTREFQAYLMTKCEPYMTWTASLLN
;
A
#
# COMPACT_ATOMS: atom_id res chain seq x y z
N MET A 1 16.77 -28.61 25.95
CA MET A 1 16.82 -28.78 24.48
C MET A 1 15.60 -28.22 23.75
N LYS A 2 14.35 -28.48 24.17
CA LYS A 2 13.14 -27.95 23.49
C LYS A 2 13.10 -26.42 23.32
N GLN A 3 13.51 -25.64 24.33
CA GLN A 3 13.53 -24.17 24.24
C GLN A 3 14.57 -23.62 23.23
N LEU A 4 15.72 -24.29 23.11
CA LEU A 4 16.79 -23.88 22.19
C LEU A 4 16.36 -24.11 20.72
N THR A 5 15.64 -25.20 20.44
CA THR A 5 15.11 -25.50 19.11
C THR A 5 14.02 -24.52 18.68
N VAL A 6 13.17 -24.05 19.61
CA VAL A 6 12.13 -23.05 19.33
C VAL A 6 12.75 -21.67 19.02
N LEU A 7 13.77 -21.25 19.77
CA LEU A 7 14.50 -20.00 19.52
C LEU A 7 15.19 -20.03 18.15
N ILE A 8 15.87 -21.12 17.80
CA ILE A 8 16.55 -21.26 16.51
C ILE A 8 15.53 -21.23 15.35
N GLY A 9 14.37 -21.89 15.49
CA GLY A 9 13.30 -21.86 14.50
C GLY A 9 12.73 -20.45 14.27
N LEU A 10 12.53 -19.69 15.35
CA LEU A 10 12.08 -18.29 15.30
C LEU A 10 13.10 -17.37 14.61
N PHE A 11 14.39 -17.49 14.95
CA PHE A 11 15.46 -16.70 14.31
C PHE A 11 15.62 -17.00 12.82
N ILE A 12 15.50 -18.28 12.43
CA ILE A 12 15.54 -18.68 11.02
C ILE A 12 14.32 -18.11 10.28
N SER A 13 13.13 -18.13 10.88
CA SER A 13 11.93 -17.54 10.26
C SER A 13 12.00 -16.01 10.12
N MET A 14 12.58 -15.29 11.10
CA MET A 14 12.76 -13.83 11.02
C MET A 14 13.78 -13.43 9.95
N THR A 15 14.90 -14.15 9.83
CA THR A 15 15.93 -13.81 8.85
C THR A 15 15.46 -14.03 7.41
N PHE A 16 14.66 -15.07 7.17
CA PHE A 16 14.01 -15.26 5.86
C PHE A 16 12.97 -14.18 5.55
N TYR A 17 12.15 -13.78 6.52
CA TYR A 17 11.18 -12.71 6.33
C TYR A 17 11.87 -11.37 6.01
N CYS A 18 12.93 -11.03 6.74
CA CYS A 18 13.72 -9.83 6.51
C CYS A 18 14.41 -9.83 5.13
N HIS A 19 14.95 -10.98 4.69
CA HIS A 19 15.53 -11.09 3.35
C HIS A 19 14.48 -10.96 2.24
N ALA A 20 13.34 -11.63 2.38
CA ALA A 20 12.27 -11.55 1.39
C ALA A 20 11.70 -10.11 1.30
N GLN A 21 11.51 -9.45 2.44
CA GLN A 21 11.14 -8.04 2.52
C GLN A 21 12.15 -7.15 1.76
N SER A 22 13.45 -7.39 1.96
CA SER A 22 14.52 -6.64 1.26
C SER A 22 14.49 -6.82 -0.27
N GLN A 23 14.07 -7.99 -0.75
CA GLN A 23 13.96 -8.26 -2.19
C GLN A 23 12.70 -7.63 -2.81
N THR A 24 11.56 -7.67 -2.12
CA THR A 24 10.35 -6.94 -2.56
C THR A 24 10.59 -5.44 -2.65
N GLU A 25 11.27 -4.87 -1.66
CA GLU A 25 11.63 -3.45 -1.65
C GLU A 25 12.59 -3.10 -2.78
N ARG A 26 13.60 -3.95 -3.05
CA ARG A 26 14.53 -3.77 -4.17
C ARG A 26 13.81 -3.71 -5.52
N ILE A 27 12.86 -4.62 -5.77
CA ILE A 27 12.08 -4.62 -7.02
C ILE A 27 11.20 -3.37 -7.11
N ALA A 28 10.53 -2.98 -6.01
CA ALA A 28 9.73 -1.76 -5.97
C ALA A 28 10.58 -0.51 -6.23
N LYS A 29 11.80 -0.44 -5.69
CA LYS A 29 12.75 0.64 -5.95
C LYS A 29 13.15 0.70 -7.41
N GLU A 30 13.49 -0.43 -8.04
CA GLU A 30 13.84 -0.48 -9.47
C GLU A 30 12.68 0.01 -10.35
N ILE A 31 11.44 -0.37 -10.01
CA ILE A 31 10.24 0.16 -10.69
C ILE A 31 10.17 1.68 -10.50
N CYS A 32 10.31 2.16 -9.26
CA CYS A 32 10.21 3.58 -8.96
C CYS A 32 11.25 4.42 -9.69
N ASP A 33 12.50 3.96 -9.71
CA ASP A 33 13.61 4.62 -10.40
C ASP A 33 13.30 4.80 -11.89
N LYS A 34 12.76 3.77 -12.55
CA LYS A 34 12.33 3.87 -13.97
C LYS A 34 11.10 4.74 -14.15
N LEU A 35 10.18 4.75 -13.20
CA LEU A 35 9.00 5.61 -13.25
C LEU A 35 9.37 7.09 -13.16
N ASN A 36 10.48 7.46 -12.49
CA ASN A 36 10.93 8.85 -12.39
C ASN A 36 11.25 9.47 -13.76
N ASP A 37 11.57 8.64 -14.77
CA ASP A 37 11.82 9.10 -16.14
C ASP A 37 10.53 9.31 -16.96
N VAL A 38 9.35 8.98 -16.41
CA VAL A 38 8.07 9.16 -17.10
C VAL A 38 7.69 10.64 -17.11
N ASN A 39 7.43 11.17 -18.31
CA ASN A 39 6.92 12.53 -18.46
C ASN A 39 5.47 12.62 -17.95
N LEU A 40 5.27 13.36 -16.87
CA LEU A 40 3.96 13.58 -16.23
C LEU A 40 3.18 14.76 -16.82
N ASP A 41 3.77 15.53 -17.74
CA ASP A 41 3.07 16.60 -18.47
C ASP A 41 2.20 16.04 -19.61
N GLN A 42 2.38 14.77 -19.95
CA GLN A 42 1.48 14.05 -20.87
C GLN A 42 0.15 13.68 -20.19
N SER A 43 -0.77 13.12 -20.98
CA SER A 43 -2.07 12.67 -20.47
C SER A 43 -1.89 11.60 -19.38
N SER A 44 -2.81 11.58 -18.41
CA SER A 44 -2.80 10.55 -17.36
C SER A 44 -2.93 9.14 -17.94
N GLU A 45 -3.61 8.99 -19.08
CA GLU A 45 -3.70 7.72 -19.80
C GLU A 45 -2.34 7.27 -20.33
N PHE A 46 -1.57 8.17 -20.96
CA PHE A 46 -0.23 7.87 -21.43
C PHE A 46 0.67 7.43 -20.28
N SER A 47 0.70 8.20 -19.18
CA SER A 47 1.56 7.89 -18.03
C SER A 47 1.14 6.59 -17.34
N ASN A 48 -0.16 6.29 -17.26
CA ASN A 48 -0.67 5.01 -16.76
C ASN A 48 -0.20 3.84 -17.65
N ASN A 49 -0.37 3.93 -18.97
CA ASN A 49 0.09 2.89 -19.90
C ASN A 49 1.60 2.67 -19.78
N LYS A 50 2.38 3.76 -19.70
CA LYS A 50 3.83 3.67 -19.51
C LYS A 50 4.21 3.03 -18.18
N SER A 51 3.46 3.33 -17.11
CA SER A 51 3.70 2.70 -15.82
C SER A 51 3.46 1.20 -15.85
N ILE A 52 2.40 0.75 -16.53
CA ILE A 52 2.10 -0.67 -16.71
C ILE A 52 3.23 -1.38 -17.47
N GLU A 53 3.71 -0.79 -18.57
CA GLU A 53 4.86 -1.32 -19.33
C GLU A 53 6.13 -1.43 -18.46
N ILE A 54 6.45 -0.38 -17.70
CA ILE A 54 7.63 -0.36 -16.81
C ILE A 54 7.53 -1.45 -15.75
N ILE A 55 6.36 -1.57 -15.11
CA ILE A 55 6.09 -2.59 -14.10
C ILE A 55 6.26 -3.98 -14.73
N GLN A 56 5.55 -4.28 -15.81
CA GLN A 56 5.60 -5.59 -16.48
C GLN A 56 7.03 -5.95 -16.93
N SER A 57 7.77 -5.02 -17.55
CA SER A 57 9.14 -5.27 -17.98
C SER A 57 10.12 -5.47 -16.81
N THR A 58 9.84 -4.89 -15.64
CA THR A 58 10.64 -5.07 -14.43
C THR A 58 10.33 -6.40 -13.76
N TYR A 59 9.07 -6.83 -13.75
CA TYR A 59 8.66 -8.18 -13.33
C TYR A 59 9.33 -9.25 -14.18
N LEU A 60 9.31 -9.11 -15.51
CA LEU A 60 9.96 -10.06 -16.43
C LEU A 60 11.48 -10.15 -16.19
N ARG A 61 12.16 -9.01 -16.01
CA ARG A 61 13.60 -8.99 -15.70
C ARG A 61 13.93 -9.62 -14.34
N ASN A 62 13.03 -9.50 -13.37
CA ASN A 62 13.22 -10.01 -12.01
C ASN A 62 12.56 -11.39 -11.78
N GLN A 63 12.18 -12.12 -12.84
CA GLN A 63 11.42 -13.36 -12.73
C GLN A 63 12.08 -14.39 -11.78
N GLU A 64 13.39 -14.57 -11.86
CA GLU A 64 14.11 -15.50 -10.96
C GLU A 64 14.12 -15.03 -9.50
N SER A 65 14.24 -13.71 -9.27
CA SER A 65 14.12 -13.15 -7.91
C SER A 65 12.71 -13.34 -7.35
N ILE A 66 11.69 -13.19 -8.19
CA ILE A 66 10.29 -13.41 -7.81
C ILE A 66 10.02 -14.90 -7.52
N LYS A 67 10.55 -15.83 -8.33
CA LYS A 67 10.46 -17.27 -8.03
C LYS A 67 11.09 -17.61 -6.68
N LYS A 68 12.25 -17.00 -6.37
CA LYS A 68 12.90 -17.16 -5.07
C LYS A 68 12.02 -16.63 -3.93
N LEU A 69 11.44 -15.44 -4.09
CA LEU A 69 10.49 -14.85 -3.14
C LEU A 69 9.29 -15.76 -2.89
N ILE A 70 8.70 -16.32 -3.95
CA ILE A 70 7.58 -17.27 -3.84
C ILE A 70 8.01 -18.51 -3.04
N SER A 71 9.18 -19.06 -3.33
CA SER A 71 9.72 -20.21 -2.58
C SER A 71 10.09 -19.88 -1.13
N GLU A 72 10.41 -18.63 -0.80
CA GLU A 72 10.66 -18.20 0.57
C GLU A 72 9.34 -18.02 1.34
N TYR A 73 8.34 -17.38 0.72
CA TYR A 73 7.02 -17.20 1.31
C TYR A 73 6.29 -18.53 1.53
N SER A 74 6.46 -19.53 0.65
CA SER A 74 5.81 -20.83 0.80
C SER A 74 6.22 -21.60 2.06
N LYS A 75 7.39 -21.29 2.63
CA LYS A 75 7.83 -21.84 3.92
C LYS A 75 6.99 -21.33 5.09
N THR A 76 6.47 -20.11 4.99
CA THR A 76 5.63 -19.47 6.01
C THR A 76 4.15 -19.73 5.75
N TYR A 77 3.72 -19.64 4.49
CA TYR A 77 2.33 -19.81 4.06
C TYR A 77 2.11 -21.20 3.47
N THR A 78 2.26 -22.23 4.31
CA THR A 78 2.22 -23.65 3.88
C THR A 78 0.87 -24.12 3.34
N ASN A 79 -0.20 -23.36 3.62
CA ASN A 79 -1.56 -23.64 3.15
C ASN A 79 -1.95 -22.84 1.88
N LYS A 80 -1.01 -22.11 1.27
CA LYS A 80 -1.27 -21.29 0.06
C LYS A 80 -0.61 -21.90 -1.17
N SER A 81 -1.32 -21.85 -2.29
CA SER A 81 -0.76 -22.18 -3.60
C SER A 81 0.32 -21.17 -4.02
N ASN A 82 1.21 -21.58 -4.93
CA ASN A 82 2.21 -20.66 -5.50
C ASN A 82 1.58 -19.43 -6.18
N ILE A 83 0.38 -19.57 -6.75
CA ILE A 83 -0.36 -18.45 -7.37
C ILE A 83 -0.82 -17.45 -6.31
N GLU A 84 -1.38 -17.93 -5.20
CA GLU A 84 -1.74 -17.06 -4.08
C GLU A 84 -0.52 -16.37 -3.47
N ILE A 85 0.60 -17.08 -3.36
CA ILE A 85 1.85 -16.49 -2.87
C ILE A 85 2.39 -15.44 -3.84
N ALA A 86 2.32 -15.68 -5.16
CA ALA A 86 2.70 -14.70 -6.16
C ALA A 86 1.86 -13.42 -6.05
N LYS A 87 0.55 -13.54 -5.78
CA LYS A 87 -0.32 -12.39 -5.49
C LYS A 87 0.10 -11.63 -4.22
N LEU A 88 0.54 -12.34 -3.18
CA LEU A 88 1.09 -11.69 -1.97
C LEU A 88 2.38 -10.92 -2.26
N VAL A 89 3.29 -11.51 -3.03
CA VAL A 89 4.53 -10.83 -3.46
C VAL A 89 4.19 -9.58 -4.29
N GLY A 90 3.26 -9.70 -5.24
CA GLY A 90 2.80 -8.57 -6.05
C GLY A 90 2.18 -7.45 -5.22
N ARG A 91 1.29 -7.82 -4.28
CA ARG A 91 0.72 -6.89 -3.29
C ARG A 91 1.81 -6.18 -2.50
N ASP A 92 2.81 -6.88 -2.01
CA ASP A 92 3.87 -6.28 -1.18
C ASP A 92 4.71 -5.29 -1.99
N ILE A 93 5.05 -5.63 -3.25
CA ILE A 93 5.71 -4.70 -4.19
C ILE A 93 4.84 -3.46 -4.43
N THR A 94 3.55 -3.64 -4.71
CA THR A 94 2.60 -2.53 -4.90
C THR A 94 2.51 -1.67 -3.65
N PHE A 95 2.43 -2.26 -2.45
CA PHE A 95 2.45 -1.52 -1.19
C PHE A 95 3.70 -0.66 -1.04
N TYR A 96 4.89 -1.19 -1.35
CA TYR A 96 6.13 -0.41 -1.32
C TYR A 96 6.11 0.77 -2.30
N LEU A 97 5.55 0.57 -3.50
CA LEU A 97 5.37 1.65 -4.48
C LEU A 97 4.40 2.71 -3.97
N MET A 98 3.25 2.30 -3.43
CA MET A 98 2.27 3.20 -2.85
C MET A 98 2.86 4.03 -1.71
N LYS A 99 3.70 3.42 -0.86
CA LYS A 99 4.26 4.09 0.32
C LYS A 99 5.45 5.01 -0.01
N ASN A 100 6.34 4.57 -0.90
CA ASN A 100 7.66 5.21 -1.04
C ASN A 100 7.92 5.84 -2.42
N CYS A 101 7.05 5.63 -3.40
CA CYS A 101 7.28 6.11 -4.76
C CYS A 101 6.34 7.25 -5.14
N ASN A 102 6.79 8.49 -4.98
CA ASN A 102 5.99 9.68 -5.30
C ASN A 102 5.51 9.69 -6.76
N VAL A 103 6.34 9.31 -7.72
CA VAL A 103 5.93 9.25 -9.13
C VAL A 103 4.84 8.20 -9.37
N TYR A 104 4.93 7.04 -8.71
CA TYR A 104 3.88 6.02 -8.78
C TYR A 104 2.56 6.53 -8.18
N GLN A 105 2.62 7.18 -7.02
CA GLN A 105 1.44 7.80 -6.38
C GLN A 105 0.79 8.82 -7.34
N ARG A 106 1.58 9.71 -7.93
CA ARG A 106 1.08 10.74 -8.86
C ARG A 106 0.39 10.12 -10.07
N ILE A 107 1.00 9.11 -10.69
CA ILE A 107 0.43 8.44 -11.87
C ILE A 107 -0.86 7.72 -11.51
N THR A 108 -0.79 6.80 -10.53
CA THR A 108 -1.86 5.82 -10.28
C THR A 108 -3.00 6.35 -9.41
N MET A 109 -2.75 7.39 -8.61
CA MET A 109 -3.71 7.87 -7.58
C MET A 109 -4.15 9.31 -7.83
N PHE A 110 -3.29 10.15 -8.42
CA PHE A 110 -3.53 11.59 -8.55
C PHE A 110 -3.54 12.09 -10.00
N LYS A 111 -3.67 11.22 -11.00
CA LYS A 111 -3.79 11.60 -12.42
C LYS A 111 -2.70 12.58 -12.87
N ASN A 112 -1.45 12.23 -12.58
CA ASN A 112 -0.22 13.02 -12.81
C ASN A 112 -0.08 14.31 -11.99
N LYS A 113 -1.11 14.69 -11.22
CA LYS A 113 -1.02 15.87 -10.34
C LYS A 113 -0.14 15.57 -9.13
N PRO A 114 0.44 16.62 -8.50
CA PRO A 114 1.15 16.46 -7.24
C PRO A 114 0.26 15.80 -6.18
N VAL A 115 0.88 15.03 -5.28
CA VAL A 115 0.21 14.53 -4.09
C VAL A 115 -0.27 15.73 -3.26
N PRO A 116 -1.56 15.82 -2.91
CA PRO A 116 -2.06 16.93 -2.09
C PRO A 116 -1.32 17.04 -0.76
N ASN A 117 -1.07 18.28 -0.32
CA ASN A 117 -0.62 18.52 1.04
C ASN A 117 -1.71 18.10 2.03
N ILE A 118 -1.33 17.36 3.07
CA ILE A 118 -2.26 16.89 4.09
C ILE A 118 -2.20 17.88 5.25
N SER A 119 -3.30 18.57 5.52
CA SER A 119 -3.40 19.47 6.68
C SER A 119 -3.43 18.69 8.00
N THR A 120 -3.10 19.37 9.11
CA THR A 120 -3.16 18.77 10.46
C THR A 120 -4.54 18.22 10.81
N THR A 121 -5.62 18.89 10.37
CA THR A 121 -6.98 18.40 10.59
C THR A 121 -7.22 17.12 9.80
N THR A 122 -6.82 17.07 8.52
CA THR A 122 -6.95 15.84 7.74
C THR A 122 -6.11 14.72 8.32
N GLU A 123 -4.90 15.00 8.78
CA GLU A 123 -4.01 14.02 9.42
C GLU A 123 -4.67 13.39 10.65
N LYS A 124 -5.25 14.20 11.53
CA LYS A 124 -6.00 13.73 12.70
C LYS A 124 -7.18 12.82 12.32
N VAL A 125 -7.98 13.19 11.31
CA VAL A 125 -9.08 12.33 10.84
C VAL A 125 -8.55 11.04 10.21
N GLY A 126 -7.43 11.13 9.50
CA GLY A 126 -6.68 9.99 8.95
C GLY A 126 -6.21 9.01 10.01
N GLU A 127 -5.66 9.51 11.11
CA GLU A 127 -5.20 8.71 12.24
C GLU A 127 -6.39 8.01 12.91
N ASP A 128 -7.47 8.75 13.20
CA ASP A 128 -8.71 8.18 13.74
C ASP A 128 -9.28 7.07 12.84
N PHE A 129 -9.29 7.28 11.52
CA PHE A 129 -9.68 6.26 10.55
C PHE A 129 -8.76 5.03 10.60
N THR A 130 -7.45 5.25 10.63
CA THR A 130 -6.43 4.19 10.62
C THR A 130 -6.56 3.32 11.87
N GLU A 131 -6.72 3.93 13.03
CA GLU A 131 -6.95 3.22 14.30
C GLU A 131 -8.21 2.39 14.26
N LEU A 132 -9.33 2.96 13.79
CA LEU A 132 -10.59 2.23 13.63
C LEU A 132 -10.43 1.02 12.71
N LEU A 133 -9.76 1.19 11.57
CA LEU A 133 -9.52 0.12 10.62
C LEU A 133 -8.63 -0.97 11.22
N ILE A 134 -7.56 -0.62 11.93
CA ILE A 134 -6.70 -1.59 12.64
C ILE A 134 -7.51 -2.38 13.67
N VAL A 135 -8.34 -1.73 14.47
CA VAL A 135 -9.14 -2.40 15.50
C VAL A 135 -10.12 -3.38 14.86
N LYS A 136 -10.84 -2.95 13.81
CA LYS A 136 -11.85 -3.76 13.14
C LYS A 136 -11.27 -4.93 12.36
N THR A 137 -10.03 -4.81 11.90
CA THR A 137 -9.35 -5.84 11.10
C THR A 137 -8.75 -6.97 11.92
N LYS A 138 -8.73 -6.83 13.25
CA LYS A 138 -8.42 -7.95 14.15
C LYS A 138 -9.45 -9.08 14.06
N THR A 139 -10.69 -8.76 13.69
CA THR A 139 -11.81 -9.71 13.66
C THR A 139 -12.47 -9.85 12.29
N ASN A 140 -12.25 -8.91 11.37
CA ASN A 140 -12.87 -8.89 10.04
C ASN A 140 -11.81 -8.70 8.96
N ASN A 141 -12.01 -9.29 7.78
CA ASN A 141 -11.22 -8.92 6.61
C ASN A 141 -11.59 -7.50 6.15
N ILE A 142 -10.63 -6.75 5.61
CA ILE A 142 -10.91 -5.43 5.02
C ILE A 142 -11.82 -5.63 3.79
N SER A 143 -12.92 -4.89 3.77
CA SER A 143 -13.87 -4.80 2.67
C SER A 143 -14.24 -3.34 2.44
N GLN A 144 -14.80 -3.02 1.27
CA GLN A 144 -15.27 -1.66 0.98
C GLN A 144 -16.27 -1.18 2.04
N SER A 145 -17.22 -2.03 2.45
CA SER A 145 -18.19 -1.68 3.49
C SER A 145 -17.55 -1.35 4.83
N LEU A 146 -16.50 -2.08 5.23
CA LEU A 146 -15.79 -1.79 6.47
C LEU A 146 -14.99 -0.49 6.38
N VAL A 147 -14.35 -0.24 5.23
CA VAL A 147 -13.65 1.01 4.94
C VAL A 147 -14.63 2.18 5.03
N ASP A 148 -15.77 2.10 4.35
CA ASP A 148 -16.79 3.16 4.36
C ASP A 148 -17.32 3.42 5.77
N GLU A 149 -17.59 2.36 6.54
CA GLU A 149 -17.99 2.46 7.95
C GLU A 149 -16.94 3.23 8.78
N CYS A 150 -15.66 2.88 8.63
CA CYS A 150 -14.57 3.52 9.37
C CYS A 150 -14.39 4.98 8.94
N MET A 151 -14.49 5.28 7.63
CA MET A 151 -14.40 6.64 7.10
C MET A 151 -15.51 7.51 7.68
N ILE A 152 -16.77 7.07 7.60
CA ILE A 152 -17.92 7.82 8.12
C ILE A 152 -17.74 8.08 9.62
N LYS A 153 -17.36 7.06 10.39
CA LYS A 153 -17.15 7.20 11.84
C LYS A 153 -16.05 8.20 12.19
N ALA A 154 -14.91 8.15 11.50
CA ALA A 154 -13.81 9.08 11.72
C ALA A 154 -14.23 10.53 11.37
N MET A 155 -14.96 10.70 10.27
CA MET A 155 -15.46 12.01 9.83
C MET A 155 -16.52 12.57 10.78
N ASP A 156 -17.45 11.74 11.26
CA ASP A 156 -18.50 12.15 12.21
C ASP A 156 -17.89 12.56 13.57
N LYS A 157 -16.91 11.79 14.06
CA LYS A 157 -16.17 12.14 15.30
C LYS A 157 -15.51 13.52 15.21
N ASN A 158 -15.09 13.93 14.00
CA ASN A 158 -14.36 15.18 13.76
C ASN A 158 -15.19 16.25 13.04
N GLU A 159 -16.52 16.08 12.95
CA GLU A 159 -17.39 16.91 12.12
C GLU A 159 -17.25 18.40 12.41
N LYS A 160 -17.23 18.81 13.69
CA LYS A 160 -17.11 20.22 14.07
C LYS A 160 -15.82 20.86 13.54
N GLU A 161 -14.71 20.13 13.59
CA GLU A 161 -13.42 20.62 13.13
C GLU A 161 -13.37 20.68 11.59
N LEU A 162 -13.94 19.66 10.93
CA LEU A 162 -14.05 19.61 9.47
C LEU A 162 -14.94 20.72 8.92
N VAL A 163 -16.09 20.99 9.54
CA VAL A 163 -16.96 22.11 9.14
C VAL A 163 -16.27 23.45 9.37
N ARG A 164 -15.54 23.63 10.48
CA ARG A 164 -14.81 24.86 10.75
C ARG A 164 -13.71 25.13 9.72
N ASN A 165 -12.95 24.10 9.34
CA ASN A 165 -11.75 24.27 8.52
C ASN A 165 -12.01 24.14 7.02
N PHE A 166 -13.07 23.42 6.62
CA PHE A 166 -13.38 23.13 5.23
C PHE A 166 -14.83 23.48 4.81
N GLY A 167 -15.65 24.01 5.72
CA GLY A 167 -17.06 24.33 5.47
C GLY A 167 -18.01 23.13 5.46
N SER A 168 -17.49 21.92 5.22
CA SER A 168 -18.25 20.67 5.24
C SER A 168 -17.31 19.48 5.47
N LYS A 169 -17.80 18.46 6.19
CA LYS A 169 -17.10 17.17 6.31
C LYS A 169 -16.96 16.44 4.98
N PHE A 170 -17.77 16.76 3.98
CA PHE A 170 -17.70 16.18 2.62
C PHE A 170 -17.18 17.18 1.58
N SER A 171 -16.47 18.24 2.00
CA SER A 171 -15.94 19.20 1.03
C SER A 171 -14.96 18.52 0.06
N LEU A 172 -14.90 19.04 -1.17
CA LEU A 172 -13.96 18.54 -2.18
C LEU A 172 -12.49 18.73 -1.75
N ALA A 173 -12.19 19.79 -1.01
CA ALA A 173 -10.85 20.05 -0.50
C ALA A 173 -10.43 18.99 0.53
N PHE A 174 -11.26 18.78 1.56
CA PHE A 174 -11.00 17.77 2.57
C PHE A 174 -10.89 16.36 1.97
N THR A 175 -11.85 15.97 1.14
CA THR A 175 -11.87 14.61 0.57
C THR A 175 -10.63 14.30 -0.27
N ARG A 176 -10.07 15.29 -0.97
CA ARG A 176 -8.80 15.15 -1.70
C ARG A 176 -7.61 14.96 -0.77
N GLU A 177 -7.50 15.77 0.29
CA GLU A 177 -6.44 15.59 1.29
C GLU A 177 -6.58 14.26 2.02
N PHE A 178 -7.81 13.87 2.36
CA PHE A 178 -8.09 12.63 3.07
C PHE A 178 -7.75 11.42 2.21
N GLN A 179 -8.12 11.43 0.92
CA GLN A 179 -7.66 10.41 -0.02
C GLN A 179 -6.13 10.36 -0.11
N ALA A 180 -5.45 11.51 -0.08
CA ALA A 180 -4.00 11.54 -0.04
C ALA A 180 -3.44 10.87 1.22
N TYR A 181 -4.03 11.13 2.39
CA TYR A 181 -3.68 10.44 3.63
C TYR A 181 -3.86 8.93 3.50
N LEU A 182 -5.04 8.47 3.04
CA LEU A 182 -5.34 7.05 2.92
C LEU A 182 -4.32 6.32 2.05
N MET A 183 -3.94 6.94 0.94
CA MET A 183 -3.09 6.34 -0.09
C MET A 183 -1.59 6.45 0.18
N THR A 184 -1.17 7.26 1.17
CA THR A 184 0.26 7.50 1.45
C THR A 184 0.68 7.27 2.90
N LYS A 185 -0.27 7.26 3.85
CA LYS A 185 -0.01 7.12 5.30
C LYS A 185 -0.73 5.94 5.95
N CYS A 186 -1.91 5.55 5.48
CA CYS A 186 -2.68 4.47 6.11
C CYS A 186 -2.26 3.07 5.61
N GLU A 187 -1.34 2.40 6.30
CA GLU A 187 -0.80 1.10 5.86
C GLU A 187 -1.83 -0.03 5.68
N PRO A 188 -2.81 -0.22 6.58
CA PRO A 188 -3.84 -1.24 6.39
C PRO A 188 -4.67 -0.99 5.12
N TYR A 189 -4.99 0.27 4.86
CA TYR A 189 -5.70 0.68 3.65
C TYR A 189 -4.85 0.46 2.40
N MET A 190 -3.59 0.92 2.40
CA MET A 190 -2.68 0.71 1.28
C MET A 190 -2.47 -0.77 0.96
N THR A 191 -2.32 -1.62 1.98
CA THR A 191 -2.17 -3.07 1.83
C THR A 191 -3.42 -3.70 1.19
N TRP A 192 -4.61 -3.26 1.63
CA TRP A 192 -5.87 -3.70 1.06
C TRP A 192 -6.02 -3.24 -0.39
N THR A 193 -5.79 -1.97 -0.69
CA THR A 193 -5.83 -1.44 -2.06
C THR A 193 -4.86 -2.17 -2.98
N ALA A 194 -3.63 -2.42 -2.52
CA ALA A 194 -2.64 -3.21 -3.25
C ALA A 194 -3.13 -4.64 -3.56
N SER A 195 -3.92 -5.23 -2.67
CA SER A 195 -4.47 -6.58 -2.89
C SER A 195 -5.58 -6.63 -3.94
N LEU A 196 -6.29 -5.51 -4.17
CA LEU A 196 -7.32 -5.41 -5.21
C LEU A 196 -6.73 -5.31 -6.62
N LEU A 197 -5.45 -4.91 -6.71
CA LEU A 197 -4.74 -4.71 -7.98
C LEU A 197 -4.00 -5.98 -8.47
N ASN A 198 -3.97 -7.07 -7.68
CA ASN A 198 -3.14 -8.26 -7.92
C ASN A 198 -3.91 -9.60 -7.90
#